data_AF-A0A5P8KE97-F1
#
_entry.id   AF-A0A5P8KE97-F1
#
_cell.length_a   1.000
_cell.length_b   1.000
_cell.length_c   1.000
_cell.angle_alpha   90.00
_cell.angle_beta   90.00
_cell.angle_gamma   90.00
#
_symmetry.space_group_name_H-M   'P 1'
#
loop_
_entity.id
_entity.type
_entity.pdbx_description
1 polymer ?
#
loop_
_entity_poly.entity_id
_entity_poly.type
_entity_poly.pdbx_seq_one_letter_code
_entity_poly.pdbx_strand_id
1 'polypeptide(L)' 'MEPTLTNPHTTMDPPPFLGLPPEEPVPPADCEVCAELASRRAEARAQGDLSRVSDCNVGIRNHHRPPRRKRRTA' A
#
# COMPACT_ATOMS: atom_id res chain seq x y z
N MET A 1 -6.93 53.19 1.64
CA MET A 1 -7.25 52.41 0.43
C MET A 1 -6.07 51.49 0.18
N GLU A 2 -6.19 50.21 0.51
CA GLU A 2 -5.18 49.19 0.23
C GLU A 2 -5.72 48.28 -0.88
N PRO A 3 -4.95 48.00 -1.95
CA PRO A 3 -5.43 47.14 -3.02
C PRO A 3 -5.44 45.68 -2.53
N THR A 4 -6.62 45.07 -2.46
CA THR A 4 -6.76 43.62 -2.31
C THR A 4 -6.16 42.94 -3.54
N LEU A 5 -4.88 42.55 -3.44
CA LEU A 5 -4.23 41.77 -4.48
C LEU A 5 -4.87 40.38 -4.48
N THR A 6 -5.70 40.16 -5.50
CA THR A 6 -6.27 38.88 -5.92
C THR A 6 -5.31 37.72 -5.65
N ASN A 7 -5.78 36.75 -4.86
CA ASN A 7 -5.15 35.44 -4.74
C ASN A 7 -4.88 34.91 -6.15
N PRO A 8 -3.64 34.60 -6.55
CA PRO A 8 -3.38 34.06 -7.88
C PRO A 8 -4.17 32.76 -8.01
N HIS A 9 -5.20 32.76 -8.85
CA HIS A 9 -6.01 31.57 -9.14
C HIS A 9 -5.11 30.54 -9.85
N THR A 10 -4.48 29.66 -9.07
CA THR A 10 -3.83 28.47 -9.61
C THR A 10 -4.93 27.44 -9.89
N THR A 11 -4.99 26.91 -11.11
CA THR A 11 -5.89 25.80 -11.49
C THR A 11 -5.57 24.49 -10.77
N MET A 12 -4.44 24.44 -10.05
CA MET A 12 -4.01 23.25 -9.32
C MET A 12 -4.86 23.07 -8.07
N ASP A 13 -5.48 21.91 -7.93
CA ASP A 13 -6.06 21.47 -6.68
C ASP A 13 -4.99 21.41 -5.58
N PRO A 14 -5.37 21.58 -4.30
CA PRO A 14 -4.46 21.37 -3.17
C PRO A 14 -3.77 19.99 -3.26
N PRO A 15 -2.52 19.87 -2.79
CA PRO A 15 -1.83 18.59 -2.77
C PRO A 15 -2.67 17.52 -2.05
N PRO A 16 -2.79 16.30 -2.61
CA PRO A 16 -3.53 15.25 -1.94
C PRO A 16 -2.83 14.87 -0.63
N PHE A 17 -3.60 14.76 0.44
CA PHE A 17 -3.10 14.23 1.70
C PHE A 17 -2.94 12.71 1.61
N LEU A 18 -1.69 12.25 1.60
CA LEU A 18 -1.32 10.84 1.66
C LEU A 18 -0.94 10.55 3.11
N GLY A 19 -1.84 9.94 3.89
CA GLY A 19 -1.53 9.55 5.26
C GLY A 19 -0.31 8.63 5.36
N LEU A 20 0.12 8.33 6.59
CA LEU A 20 1.24 7.40 6.81
C LEU A 20 0.92 6.01 6.26
N PRO A 21 1.92 5.29 5.72
CA PRO A 21 1.73 3.90 5.30
C PRO A 21 1.22 3.04 6.47
N PRO A 22 0.32 2.07 6.20
CA PRO A 22 -0.11 1.15 7.23
C PRO A 22 1.05 0.26 7.68
N GLU A 23 0.94 -0.25 8.90
CA GLU A 23 1.90 -1.20 9.44
C GLU A 23 2.04 -2.47 8.57
N GLU A 24 3.18 -3.13 8.75
CA GLU A 24 3.43 -4.41 8.09
C GLU A 24 2.42 -5.46 8.58
N PRO A 25 1.86 -6.27 7.67
CA PRO A 25 0.86 -7.26 8.04
C PRO A 25 1.50 -8.38 8.87
N VAL A 26 0.77 -8.80 9.91
CA VAL A 26 1.10 -9.97 10.72
C VAL A 26 0.42 -11.19 10.11
N PRO A 27 1.18 -12.25 9.73
CA PRO A 27 0.60 -13.48 9.22
C PRO A 27 -0.17 -14.23 10.34
N PRO A 28 -1.31 -14.86 10.03
CA PRO A 28 -1.96 -15.78 10.96
C PRO A 28 -1.05 -16.97 11.30
N ALA A 29 -1.11 -17.44 12.54
CA ALA A 29 -0.23 -18.52 13.04
C ALA A 29 -0.55 -19.89 12.42
N ASP A 30 -1.76 -20.07 11.89
CA ASP A 30 -2.31 -21.31 11.35
C ASP A 30 -2.27 -21.40 9.82
N CYS A 31 -1.58 -20.46 9.15
CA CYS A 31 -1.49 -20.41 7.70
C CYS A 31 -0.06 -20.56 7.20
N GLU A 32 0.26 -21.75 6.69
CA GLU A 32 1.58 -22.08 6.14
C GLU A 32 2.00 -21.14 4.99
N VAL A 33 1.05 -20.76 4.13
CA VAL A 33 1.31 -19.82 3.01
C VAL A 33 1.75 -18.46 3.54
N CYS A 34 1.07 -17.94 4.56
CA CYS A 34 1.42 -16.66 5.18
C CYS A 34 2.76 -16.75 5.93
N ALA A 35 3.08 -17.91 6.53
CA ALA A 35 4.38 -18.16 7.14
C ALA A 35 5.52 -18.15 6.12
N GLU A 36 5.35 -18.80 4.96
CA GLU A 36 6.33 -18.78 3.87
C GLU A 36 6.57 -17.35 3.36
N LEU A 37 5.48 -16.59 3.13
CA LEU A 37 5.57 -15.19 2.73
C LEU A 37 6.32 -14.33 3.76
N ALA A 38 6.15 -14.62 5.06
CA ALA A 38 6.88 -13.91 6.11
C ALA A 38 8.38 -14.24 6.11
N SER A 39 8.76 -15.50 5.86
CA SER A 39 10.16 -15.91 5.71
C SER A 39 10.80 -15.20 4.51
N ARG A 40 10.13 -15.25 3.35
CA ARG A 40 10.60 -14.58 2.12
C ARG A 40 10.70 -13.07 2.27
N ARG A 41 9.80 -12.46 3.05
CA ARG A 41 9.88 -11.04 3.41
C ARG A 41 11.13 -10.73 4.22
N ALA A 42 11.49 -11.58 5.19
CA ALA A 42 12.69 -11.39 6.00
C ALA A 42 13.97 -11.50 5.16
N GLU A 43 14.04 -12.50 4.27
CA GLU A 43 15.15 -12.67 3.33
C GLU A 43 15.29 -11.46 2.39
N ALA A 44 14.19 -11.02 1.78
CA ALA A 44 14.16 -9.84 0.92
C ALA A 44 14.65 -8.59 1.65
N ARG A 45 14.25 -8.42 2.92
CA ARG A 45 14.71 -7.30 3.74
C ARG A 45 16.22 -7.37 4.01
N ALA A 46 16.75 -8.55 4.28
CA ALA A 46 18.18 -8.76 4.47
C ALA A 46 18.99 -8.44 3.19
N GLN A 47 18.40 -8.66 2.01
CA GLN A 47 19.00 -8.34 0.72
C GLN A 47 18.81 -6.88 0.28
N GLY A 48 17.99 -6.10 0.99
CA GLY A 48 17.62 -4.74 0.60
C GLY A 48 16.58 -4.64 -0.52
N ASP A 49 15.95 -5.75 -0.90
CA ASP A 49 14.90 -5.79 -1.92
C ASP A 49 13.54 -5.39 -1.33
N LEU A 50 13.34 -4.07 -1.20
CA LEU A 50 12.10 -3.51 -0.65
C LEU A 50 10.88 -3.71 -1.57
N SER A 51 11.10 -3.92 -2.87
CA SER A 51 10.03 -4.28 -3.81
C SER A 51 9.44 -5.63 -3.43
N ARG A 52 10.31 -6.62 -3.21
CA ARG A 52 9.93 -7.98 -2.79
C ARG A 52 9.32 -8.01 -1.39
N VAL A 53 9.78 -7.16 -0.47
CA VAL A 53 9.14 -6.97 0.84
C VAL A 53 7.68 -6.50 0.67
N SER A 54 7.46 -5.53 -0.21
CA SER A 54 6.12 -5.01 -0.51
C SER A 54 5.22 -6.09 -1.11
N ASP A 55 5.72 -6.87 -2.07
CA ASP A 55 4.98 -7.98 -2.69
C ASP A 55 4.54 -9.03 -1.65
N CYS A 56 5.42 -9.41 -0.72
CA CYS A 56 5.10 -10.33 0.36
C CYS A 56 4.01 -9.76 1.28
N ASN A 57 4.10 -8.46 1.61
CA ASN A 57 3.08 -7.78 2.40
C ASN A 57 1.71 -7.73 1.69
N VAL A 58 1.69 -7.52 0.38
CA VAL A 58 0.46 -7.58 -0.43
C VAL A 58 -0.11 -9.00 -0.44
N GLY A 59 0.73 -10.02 -0.58
CA GLY A 59 0.35 -11.43 -0.52
C GLY A 59 -0.36 -11.79 0.79
N ILE A 60 0.25 -11.45 1.93
CA ILE A 60 -0.32 -11.72 3.27
C ILE A 60 -1.68 -11.03 3.43
N ARG A 61 -1.82 -9.77 2.99
CA ARG A 61 -3.09 -9.02 3.10
C ARG A 61 -4.19 -9.58 2.22
N ASN A 62 -3.85 -10.17 1.07
CA ASN A 62 -4.82 -10.64 0.09
C ASN A 62 -5.22 -12.10 0.29
N HIS A 63 -4.42 -12.92 0.97
CA HIS A 63 -4.65 -14.35 1.06
C HIS A 63 -6.00 -14.71 1.67
N HIS A 64 -6.43 -13.97 2.71
CA HIS A 64 -7.72 -14.19 3.37
C HIS A 64 -8.82 -13.21 2.91
N ARG A 65 -8.53 -12.35 1.92
CA ARG A 65 -9.56 -11.47 1.36
C ARG A 65 -10.44 -12.26 0.41
N PRO A 66 -11.76 -12.01 0.41
CA PRO A 66 -12.65 -12.61 -0.58
C PRO A 66 -12.17 -12.23 -2.00
N PRO A 67 -12.32 -13.15 -2.97
CA PRO A 67 -11.87 -12.90 -4.33
C PRO A 67 -12.57 -11.65 -4.87
N ARG A 68 -11.79 -10.73 -5.44
CA ARG A 68 -12.35 -9.55 -6.10
C ARG A 68 -13.26 -10.03 -7.21
N ARG A 69 -14.53 -9.60 -7.21
CA ARG A 69 -15.46 -9.88 -8.32
C ARG A 69 -14.78 -9.44 -9.62
N LYS A 70 -14.60 -10.38 -10.54
CA LYS A 70 -14.10 -10.07 -11.89
C LYS A 70 -15.05 -9.03 -12.48
N ARG A 71 -14.54 -7.86 -12.90
CA ARG A 71 -15.33 -6.94 -13.73
C ARG A 71 -15.78 -7.75 -14.93
N ARG A 72 -17.09 -7.93 -15.10
CA ARG A 72 -17.64 -8.50 -16.32
C ARG A 72 -17.36 -7.48 -17.42
N THR A 73 -16.46 -7.81 -18.33
CA THR A 73 -16.32 -7.08 -19.59
C THR A 73 -17.60 -7.34 -20.37
N ALA A 74 -18.34 -6.28 -20.68
CA ALA A 74 -19.47 -6.30 -21.59
C ALA A 74 -18.96 -6.21 -23.03
#